data_AF-K1RWJ7-F1
#
_entry.id   AF-K1RWJ7-F1
#
_cell.length_a   1.000
_cell.length_b   1.000
_cell.length_c   1.000
_cell.angle_alpha   90.00
_cell.angle_beta   90.00
_cell.angle_gamma   90.00
#
_symmetry.space_group_name_H-M   'P 1'
#
loop_
_entity.id
_entity.type
_entity.pdbx_description
1 polymer ?
#
loop_
_entity_poly.entity_id
_entity_poly.type
_entity_poly.pdbx_seq_one_letter_code
_entity_poly.pdbx_strand_id
1 'polypeptide(L)'
;EKNDFIRYLTKNKRVSFKYENEPYYIEIDDVAVFPQCYAAVVDKIPTMAKKTLIVDIGSWTIDIMPVINKSPDESKCVTIQKVLLPVCVLSMNSV
;
A
#
# COMPACT_ATOMS: atom_id res chain seq x y z
N GLU A 1 -9.43 11.75 0.56
CA GLU A 1 -8.92 10.39 0.36
C GLU A 1 -8.43 9.73 1.66
N LYS A 2 -7.28 10.09 2.25
CA LYS A 2 -6.81 9.48 3.52
C LYS A 2 -7.86 9.51 4.65
N ASN A 3 -8.47 10.67 4.89
CA ASN A 3 -9.49 10.83 5.94
C ASN A 3 -10.77 10.05 5.66
N ASP A 4 -11.18 9.96 4.38
CA ASP A 4 -12.38 9.22 3.99
C ASP A 4 -12.17 7.71 4.18
N PHE A 5 -10.94 7.25 3.89
CA PHE A 5 -10.55 5.85 4.08
C PHE A 5 -10.45 5.47 5.56
N ILE A 6 -9.86 6.34 6.39
CA ILE A 6 -9.86 6.17 7.86
C ILE A 6 -11.31 6.09 8.35
N ARG A 7 -12.17 7.04 7.96
CA ARG A 7 -13.58 7.04 8.36
C ARG A 7 -14.33 5.78 7.91
N TYR A 8 -14.01 5.25 6.73
CA TYR A 8 -14.57 4.00 6.25
C TYR A 8 -14.17 2.82 7.14
N LEU A 9 -12.88 2.69 7.45
CA LEU A 9 -12.36 1.60 8.28
C LEU A 9 -12.82 1.70 9.74
N THR A 10 -12.93 2.92 10.29
CA THR A 10 -13.40 3.14 11.67
C THR A 10 -14.92 3.25 11.78
N LYS A 11 -15.68 3.02 10.70
CA LYS A 11 -17.14 3.19 10.68
C LYS A 11 -17.83 2.33 11.74
N ASN A 12 -17.33 1.11 11.94
CA ASN A 12 -17.81 0.20 12.96
C ASN A 12 -16.64 -0.18 13.87
N LYS A 13 -16.68 0.25 15.14
CA LYS A 13 -15.66 -0.16 16.12
C LYS A 13 -15.63 -1.67 16.35
N ARG A 14 -16.74 -2.36 16.13
CA ARG A 14 -16.85 -3.81 16.31
C ARG A 14 -17.40 -4.45 15.04
N VAL A 15 -16.69 -5.46 14.54
CA VAL A 15 -17.10 -6.27 13.41
C VAL A 15 -17.36 -7.68 13.94
N SER A 16 -18.58 -8.17 13.78
CA SER A 16 -18.98 -9.53 14.13
C SER A 16 -19.29 -10.32 12.86
N PHE A 17 -18.66 -11.46 12.68
CA PHE A 17 -18.94 -12.37 11.56
C PHE A 17 -18.87 -13.82 12.04
N LYS A 18 -19.30 -14.74 11.19
CA LYS A 18 -19.36 -16.17 11.49
C LYS A 18 -18.65 -16.94 10.37
N TYR A 19 -17.75 -17.84 10.74
CA TYR A 19 -17.03 -18.71 9.80
C TYR A 19 -17.09 -20.14 10.31
N GLU A 20 -17.51 -21.09 9.46
CA GLU A 20 -17.70 -22.51 9.84
C GLU A 20 -18.53 -22.73 11.11
N ASN A 21 -19.59 -21.94 11.24
CA ASN A 21 -20.45 -21.90 12.42
C ASN A 21 -19.85 -21.30 13.72
N GLU A 22 -18.59 -20.88 13.70
CA GLU A 22 -17.94 -20.24 14.84
C GLU A 22 -18.06 -18.70 14.77
N PRO A 23 -18.50 -18.02 15.84
CA PRO A 23 -18.62 -16.56 15.89
C PRO A 23 -17.27 -15.89 16.18
N TYR A 24 -16.94 -14.88 15.39
CA TYR A 24 -15.74 -14.05 15.54
C TYR A 24 -16.13 -12.59 15.81
N TYR A 25 -15.38 -11.94 16.69
CA TYR A 25 -15.54 -10.54 17.05
C TYR A 25 -14.20 -9.82 16.93
N ILE A 26 -14.17 -8.79 16.09
CA ILE A 26 -13.01 -7.91 15.91
C ILE A 26 -13.37 -6.56 16.52
N GLU A 27 -12.49 -6.04 17.37
CA GLU A 27 -12.56 -4.67 17.88
C GLU A 27 -11.44 -3.84 17.26
N ILE A 28 -11.80 -2.72 16.64
CA ILE A 28 -10.89 -1.80 15.98
C ILE A 28 -10.66 -0.62 16.93
N ASP A 29 -9.44 -0.53 17.48
CA ASP A 29 -9.05 0.54 18.41
C ASP A 29 -8.61 1.81 17.66
N ASP A 30 -7.70 1.66 16.69
CA ASP A 30 -7.17 2.76 15.89
C ASP A 30 -6.87 2.34 14.44
N VAL A 31 -6.82 3.31 13.52
CA VAL A 31 -6.53 3.11 12.10
C VAL A 31 -5.49 4.11 11.63
N ALA A 32 -4.34 3.59 11.21
CA ALA A 32 -3.28 4.36 10.57
C ALA A 32 -3.18 4.02 9.07
N VAL A 33 -3.08 5.05 8.23
CA VAL A 33 -2.95 4.89 6.77
C VAL A 33 -1.56 5.32 6.33
N PHE A 34 -0.84 4.39 5.69
CA PHE A 34 0.50 4.59 5.18
C PHE A 34 0.54 4.53 3.65
N PRO A 35 1.58 5.08 3.02
CA PRO A 35 1.79 4.95 1.58
C PRO A 35 1.88 3.48 1.13
N GLN A 36 1.47 3.23 -0.12
CA GLN A 36 1.70 1.94 -0.77
C GLN A 36 3.20 1.61 -0.77
N CYS A 37 3.56 0.33 -0.64
CA CYS A 37 4.92 -0.17 -0.42
C CYS A 37 5.54 0.06 0.98
N TYR A 38 4.97 0.91 1.85
CA TYR A 38 5.54 1.15 3.19
C TYR A 38 5.70 -0.11 4.05
N ALA A 39 4.68 -0.97 4.06
CA ALA A 39 4.71 -2.20 4.85
C ALA A 39 5.82 -3.18 4.43
N ALA A 40 6.27 -3.15 3.17
CA ALA A 40 7.29 -4.06 2.64
C ALA A 40 8.73 -3.66 3.03
N VAL A 41 8.90 -2.42 3.50
CA VAL A 41 10.23 -1.84 3.76
C VAL A 41 10.42 -1.31 5.17
N VAL A 42 9.35 -1.24 5.98
CA VAL A 42 9.39 -0.62 7.33
C VAL A 42 10.45 -1.24 8.23
N ASP A 43 10.69 -2.54 8.11
CA ASP A 43 11.71 -3.31 8.80
C ASP A 43 13.13 -2.97 8.34
N LYS A 44 13.29 -2.56 7.07
CA LYS A 44 14.56 -2.25 6.43
C LYS A 44 14.93 -0.77 6.47
N ILE A 45 13.96 0.13 6.63
CA ILE A 45 14.19 1.59 6.69
C ILE A 45 15.34 1.99 7.65
N PRO A 46 15.48 1.40 8.86
CA PRO A 46 16.55 1.76 9.78
C PRO A 46 17.97 1.52 9.25
N THR A 47 18.14 0.55 8.34
CA THR A 47 19.42 0.15 7.74
C THR A 47 19.70 0.81 6.40
N MET A 48 18.72 1.50 5.82
CA MET A 48 18.85 2.23 4.56
C MET A 48 19.78 3.45 4.68
N ALA A 49 20.40 3.81 3.56
CA ALA A 49 21.23 5.00 3.46
C ALA A 49 20.40 6.28 3.66
N LYS A 50 21.08 7.42 3.81
CA LYS A 50 20.45 8.73 4.06
C LYS A 50 19.40 9.13 3.00
N LYS A 51 19.56 8.63 1.77
CA LYS A 51 18.62 8.80 0.66
C LYS A 51 18.53 7.49 -0.11
N THR A 52 17.37 6.85 -0.07
CA THR A 52 17.10 5.59 -0.77
C THR A 52 15.80 5.73 -1.53
N LEU A 53 15.75 5.18 -2.75
CA LEU A 53 14.53 5.11 -3.54
C LEU A 53 14.01 3.68 -3.49
N ILE A 54 12.77 3.52 -3.05
CA ILE A 54 12.09 2.22 -3.09
C ILE A 54 11.22 2.21 -4.33
N VAL A 55 11.30 1.10 -5.06
CA VAL A 55 10.51 0.86 -6.27
C VAL A 55 9.83 -0.50 -6.11
N ASP A 56 8.53 -0.48 -5.86
CA ASP A 56 7.68 -1.66 -5.89
C ASP A 56 7.25 -1.91 -7.33
N ILE A 57 7.50 -3.10 -7.86
CA ILE A 57 7.15 -3.43 -9.24
C ILE A 57 6.08 -4.52 -9.19
N GLY A 58 4.82 -4.07 -9.22
CA GLY A 58 3.68 -4.93 -9.45
C GLY A 58 3.45 -5.19 -10.94
N SER A 59 2.65 -6.21 -11.24
CA SER A 59 2.29 -6.56 -12.63
C SER A 59 1.51 -5.43 -13.34
N TRP A 60 0.80 -4.60 -12.58
CA TRP A 60 -0.01 -3.49 -13.10
C TRP A 60 0.56 -2.11 -12.74
N THR A 61 1.10 -1.97 -11.52
CA THR A 61 1.57 -0.69 -10.99
C THR A 61 3.04 -0.73 -10.59
N ILE A 62 3.76 0.38 -10.79
CA ILE A 62 5.04 0.64 -10.15
C ILE A 62 4.82 1.72 -9.10
N ASP A 63 5.19 1.45 -7.85
CA ASP A 63 5.11 2.42 -6.76
C ASP A 63 6.51 2.88 -6.38
N ILE A 64 6.75 4.17 -6.54
CA ILE A 64 8.02 4.81 -6.23
C ILE A 64 7.86 5.57 -4.91
N MET A 65 8.62 5.18 -3.89
CA MET A 65 8.61 5.81 -2.58
C MET A 65 10.04 6.23 -2.18
N PRO A 66 10.36 7.52 -2.23
CA PRO A 66 11.63 8.03 -1.73
C PRO A 66 11.66 7.98 -0.19
N VAL A 67 12.76 7.47 0.37
CA VAL A 67 13.05 7.50 1.81
C VAL A 67 14.23 8.42 2.04
N ILE A 68 14.01 9.49 2.81
CA ILE A 68 15.01 10.49 3.17
C ILE A 68 15.13 10.51 4.68
N ASN A 69 16.37 10.41 5.19
CA ASN A 69 16.65 10.37 6.62
C ASN A 69 15.82 9.31 7.38
N LYS A 70 15.66 8.11 6.79
CA LYS A 70 14.89 6.99 7.37
C LYS A 70 13.39 7.28 7.54
N SER A 71 12.85 8.23 6.78
CA SER A 71 11.42 8.50 6.73
C SER A 71 10.93 8.57 5.28
N PRO A 72 9.76 8.01 4.96
CA PRO A 72 9.18 8.13 3.62
C PRO A 72 8.79 9.59 3.34
N ASP A 73 9.16 10.07 2.14
CA ASP A 73 8.76 11.39 1.65
C ASP A 73 7.45 11.25 0.86
N GLU A 74 6.33 11.36 1.58
CA GLU A 74 4.99 11.21 1.00
C GLU A 74 4.72 12.20 -0.15
N SER A 75 5.34 13.38 -0.13
CA SER A 75 5.15 14.42 -1.16
C SER A 75 5.70 14.03 -2.53
N LYS A 76 6.59 13.03 -2.56
CA LYS A 76 7.27 12.54 -3.77
C LYS A 76 6.94 11.08 -4.10
N CYS A 77 5.96 10.49 -3.42
CA CYS A 77 5.47 9.16 -3.77
C CYS A 77 4.72 9.22 -5.10
N VAL A 78 5.02 8.29 -6.00
CA VAL A 78 4.41 8.22 -7.34
C VAL A 78 3.99 6.79 -7.65
N THR A 79 2.74 6.60 -8.05
CA THR A 79 2.23 5.34 -8.60
C THR A 79 2.05 5.46 -10.11
N ILE A 80 2.68 4.56 -10.85
CA ILE A 80 2.62 4.48 -12.32
C ILE A 80 1.80 3.26 -12.70
N GLN A 81 0.72 3.44 -13.46
CA GLN A 81 -0.25 2.36 -13.80
C GLN A 81 0.01 1.64 -15.14
N LYS A 82 1.16 1.87 -15.80
CA LYS A 82 1.48 1.29 -17.11
C LYS A 82 2.71 0.40 -17.02
N VAL A 83 2.51 -0.84 -16.57
CA VAL A 83 3.60 -1.80 -16.35
C VAL A 83 3.33 -3.08 -17.14
N LEU A 84 3.63 -4.26 -16.61
CA LEU A 84 3.82 -5.50 -17.36
C LEU A 84 2.55 -5.96 -18.08
N LEU A 85 1.42 -6.04 -17.37
CA LEU A 85 0.15 -6.52 -17.96
C LEU A 85 -0.43 -5.56 -19.01
N PRO A 86 -0.58 -4.25 -18.77
CA PRO A 86 -1.04 -3.32 -19.81
C PRO A 86 -0.12 -3.34 -21.04
N VAL A 87 1.20 -3.36 -20.84
CA VAL A 87 2.17 -3.35 -21.96
C VAL A 87 2.13 -4.66 -22.74
N CYS A 88 2.15 -5.81 -22.07
CA CYS A 88 2.12 -7.11 -22.74
C CYS A 88 0.78 -7.33 -23.48
N VAL A 89 -0.36 -7.05 -22.85
CA VAL A 89 -1.68 -7.29 -23.45
C VAL A 89 -1.94 -6.32 -24.62
N LEU A 90 -1.57 -5.04 -24.51
CA LEU A 90 -1.72 -4.09 -25.62
C LEU A 90 -0.75 -4.39 -26.78
N SER A 91 0.45 -4.90 -26.47
CA SER A 91 1.40 -5.34 -27.49
C SER A 91 0.93 -6.60 -28.23
N MET A 92 0.16 -7.48 -27.59
CA MET A 92 -0.41 -8.67 -28.22
C MET A 92 -1.59 -8.36 -29.14
N ASN A 93 -2.37 -7.32 -28.82
CA ASN A 93 -3.51 -6.87 -29.65
C ASN A 93 -3.08 -6.01 -30.85
N SER A 94 -1.78 -5.80 -31.05
CA SER A 94 -1.23 -5.04 -32.19
C SER A 94 -0.58 -5.94 -33.26
N VAL A 95 -0.89 -7.25 -33.25
CA VAL A 95 -0.48 -8.25 -34.25
C VAL A 95 -1.70 -8.76 -35.01
#